data_AF-A0A9E0QUT1-F1
#
_entry.id   AF-A0A9E0QUT1-F1
#
_cell.length_a   1.000
_cell.length_b   1.000
_cell.length_c   1.000
_cell.angle_alpha   90.00
_cell.angle_beta   90.00
_cell.angle_gamma   90.00
#
_symmetry.space_group_name_H-M   'P 1'
#
loop_
_entity.id
_entity.type
_entity.pdbx_description
1 polymer ?
#
loop_
_entity_poly.entity_id
_entity_poly.type
_entity_poly.pdbx_seq_one_letter_code
_entity_poly.pdbx_strand_id
1 'polypeptide(L)'
;MARNLRSPAIRRRSAGGLSDYDRLPGPVRRWVAQAALPWSARSVRGVWARALSAAGGCEAAALARLDRIEARALAREAAAVWGRGYPTVGSARDDSQM
;
A
#
# COMPACT_ATOMS: atom_id res chain seq x y z
N MET A 1 -14.86 13.79 22.67
CA MET A 1 -13.48 14.17 22.32
C MET A 1 -13.21 13.88 20.84
N ALA A 2 -12.77 14.88 20.09
CA ALA A 2 -12.64 14.85 18.63
C ALA A 2 -11.54 13.88 18.17
N ARG A 3 -11.84 13.18 17.08
CA ARG A 3 -11.20 11.94 16.64
C ARG A 3 -10.03 12.28 15.70
N ASN A 4 -8.80 12.32 16.20
CA ASN A 4 -7.57 12.49 15.41
C ASN A 4 -7.22 11.25 14.55
N LEU A 5 -8.23 10.51 14.07
CA LEU A 5 -8.10 9.34 13.18
C LEU A 5 -8.65 9.69 11.80
N ARG A 6 -8.23 10.85 11.24
CA ARG A 6 -8.69 11.27 9.91
C ARG A 6 -8.37 10.23 8.86
N SER A 7 -7.19 9.61 8.94
CA SER A 7 -6.73 8.56 8.01
C SER A 7 -7.63 7.33 8.10
N PRO A 8 -8.40 7.00 7.05
CA PRO A 8 -9.20 5.78 7.04
C PRO A 8 -8.36 4.49 7.14
N ALA A 9 -7.07 4.49 6.77
CA ALA A 9 -6.16 3.35 6.97
C ALA A 9 -5.96 2.98 8.44
N ILE A 10 -5.89 3.97 9.34
CA ILE A 10 -5.78 3.74 10.78
C ILE A 10 -7.04 3.08 11.34
N ARG A 11 -8.21 3.43 10.79
CA ARG A 11 -9.50 2.79 11.13
C ARG A 11 -9.63 1.38 10.55
N ARG A 12 -8.92 1.11 9.44
CA ARG A 12 -8.80 -0.21 8.82
C ARG A 12 -7.69 -1.08 9.41
N ARG A 13 -7.05 -0.68 10.51
CA ARG A 13 -6.20 -1.59 11.30
C ARG A 13 -7.05 -2.72 11.86
N SER A 14 -7.30 -3.75 11.04
CA SER A 14 -7.50 -5.08 11.58
C SER A 14 -6.14 -5.50 12.10
N ALA A 15 -6.04 -5.64 13.42
CA ALA A 15 -4.96 -6.36 14.08
C ALA A 15 -5.02 -7.82 13.61
N GLY A 16 -4.56 -8.08 12.39
CA GLY A 16 -4.17 -9.42 11.99
C GLY A 16 -3.10 -9.85 12.98
N GLY A 17 -3.34 -10.97 13.66
CA GLY A 17 -2.38 -11.48 14.63
C GLY A 17 -1.02 -11.70 13.97
N LEU A 18 0.04 -11.58 14.76
CA LEU A 18 1.42 -11.81 14.33
C LEU A 18 1.56 -13.10 13.49
N SER A 19 0.78 -14.13 13.83
CA SER A 19 0.72 -15.42 13.13
C SER A 19 0.39 -15.35 11.63
N ASP A 20 -0.39 -14.38 11.16
CA ASP A 20 -0.64 -14.24 9.72
C ASP A 20 0.56 -13.62 9.00
N TYR A 21 1.30 -12.75 9.70
CA TYR A 21 2.51 -12.12 9.19
C TYR A 21 3.66 -13.14 9.10
N ASP A 22 3.77 -14.02 10.08
CA ASP A 22 4.79 -15.10 10.09
C ASP A 22 4.57 -16.14 8.98
N ARG A 23 3.35 -16.23 8.44
CA ARG A 23 3.00 -17.10 7.30
C ARG A 23 3.30 -16.47 5.93
N LEU A 24 3.82 -15.24 5.88
CA LEU A 24 4.13 -14.57 4.62
C LEU A 24 5.46 -15.06 4.05
N PRO A 25 5.57 -15.25 2.72
CA PRO A 25 6.85 -15.49 2.07
C PRO A 25 7.85 -14.35 2.34
N GLY A 26 9.13 -14.68 2.46
CA GLY A 26 10.22 -13.72 2.69
C GLY A 26 10.19 -12.44 1.83
N PRO A 27 10.01 -12.49 0.49
CA PRO A 27 9.93 -11.29 -0.34
C PRO A 27 8.74 -10.39 0.04
N VAL A 28 7.56 -10.97 0.24
CA VAL A 28 6.36 -10.23 0.67
C VAL A 28 6.53 -9.65 2.06
N ARG A 29 7.12 -10.39 2.99
CA ARG A 29 7.37 -9.93 4.35
C ARG A 29 8.26 -8.68 4.36
N ARG A 30 9.32 -8.69 3.57
CA ARG A 30 10.21 -7.52 3.37
C ARG A 30 9.48 -6.33 2.76
N TRP A 31 8.55 -6.59 1.83
CA TRP A 31 7.71 -5.55 1.25
C TRP A 31 6.78 -4.92 2.29
N VAL A 32 6.05 -5.74 3.09
CA VAL A 32 5.15 -5.24 4.14
C VAL A 32 5.90 -4.40 5.17
N ALA A 33 7.14 -4.77 5.52
CA ALA A 33 7.96 -4.00 6.46
C ALA A 33 8.37 -2.61 5.93
N GLN A 34 8.37 -2.40 4.61
CA GLN A 34 8.73 -1.14 3.95
C GLN A 34 7.51 -0.35 3.48
N ALA A 35 6.33 -0.97 3.46
CA ALA A 35 5.09 -0.36 3.01
C ALA A 35 4.72 0.87 3.85
N ALA A 36 4.31 1.95 3.19
CA ALA A 36 3.97 3.22 3.84
C ALA A 36 2.61 3.17 4.55
N LEU A 37 1.70 2.28 4.13
CA LEU A 37 0.40 2.12 4.75
C LEU A 37 0.37 0.91 5.71
N PRO A 38 -0.45 0.97 6.79
CA PRO A 38 -0.66 -0.16 7.68
C PRO A 38 -1.56 -1.21 7.01
N TRP A 39 -0.97 -2.03 6.14
CA TRP A 39 -1.64 -3.15 5.48
C TRP A 39 -1.87 -4.32 6.43
N SER A 40 -2.96 -5.08 6.23
CA SER A 40 -3.15 -6.35 6.91
C SER A 40 -2.45 -7.49 6.16
N ALA A 41 -1.75 -8.37 6.89
CA ALA A 41 -1.02 -9.51 6.30
C ALA A 41 -1.93 -10.39 5.40
N ARG A 42 -3.20 -10.59 5.79
CA ARG A 42 -4.18 -11.34 4.99
C ARG A 42 -4.45 -10.70 3.62
N SER A 43 -4.62 -9.37 3.58
CA SER A 43 -4.90 -8.67 2.33
C SER A 43 -3.69 -8.74 1.40
N VAL A 44 -2.49 -8.50 1.94
CA VAL A 44 -1.24 -8.57 1.17
C VAL A 44 -1.04 -9.98 0.62
N ARG A 45 -1.26 -11.04 1.43
CA ARG A 45 -1.15 -12.43 0.97
C ARG A 45 -2.11 -12.74 -0.18
N GLY A 46 -3.36 -12.27 -0.09
CA GLY A 46 -4.35 -12.49 -1.15
C GLY A 46 -4.01 -11.77 -2.45
N VAL A 47 -3.52 -10.53 -2.37
CA VAL A 47 -3.06 -9.77 -3.54
C VAL A 47 -1.81 -10.39 -4.14
N TRP A 48 -0.84 -10.76 -3.30
CA TRP A 48 0.39 -11.41 -3.72
C TRP A 48 0.13 -12.71 -4.47
N ALA A 49 -0.66 -13.62 -3.89
CA ALA A 49 -0.95 -14.91 -4.53
C ALA A 49 -1.57 -14.72 -5.92
N ARG A 50 -2.55 -13.81 -6.04
CA ARG A 50 -3.17 -13.48 -7.34
C ARG A 50 -2.17 -12.88 -8.33
N ALA A 51 -1.29 -11.99 -7.85
CA ALA A 51 -0.30 -11.35 -8.69
C ALA A 51 0.78 -12.33 -9.17
N LEU A 52 1.20 -13.24 -8.30
CA LEU A 52 2.17 -14.29 -8.60
C LEU A 52 1.59 -15.30 -9.61
N SER A 53 0.34 -15.73 -9.43
CA SER A 53 -0.34 -16.59 -10.41
C SER A 53 -0.49 -15.90 -11.76
N ALA A 54 -0.87 -14.61 -11.78
CA ALA A 54 -1.00 -13.84 -13.02
C ALA A 54 0.34 -13.59 -13.73
N ALA A 55 1.44 -13.54 -12.98
CA ALA A 55 2.78 -13.30 -13.51
C ALA A 55 3.59 -14.59 -13.75
N GLY A 56 2.94 -15.77 -13.70
CA GLY A 56 3.60 -17.05 -13.95
C GLY A 56 4.70 -17.39 -12.95
N GLY A 57 4.59 -16.94 -11.70
CA GLY A 57 5.62 -17.17 -10.67
C GLY A 57 6.70 -16.08 -10.59
N CYS A 58 6.61 -15.01 -11.38
CA CYS A 58 7.54 -13.89 -11.28
C CYS A 58 7.29 -13.05 -10.03
N GLU A 59 8.15 -13.19 -9.02
CA GLU A 59 8.07 -12.44 -7.76
C GLU A 59 8.18 -10.93 -7.95
N ALA A 60 9.09 -10.47 -8.82
CA ALA A 60 9.30 -9.05 -9.06
C ALA A 60 8.05 -8.37 -9.65
N ALA A 61 7.38 -9.03 -10.60
CA ALA A 61 6.13 -8.55 -11.18
C ALA A 61 4.99 -8.49 -10.14
N ALA A 62 4.96 -9.47 -9.23
CA ALA A 62 4.00 -9.49 -8.14
C ALA A 62 4.25 -8.39 -7.09
N LEU A 63 5.52 -8.05 -6.81
CA LEU A 63 5.89 -6.92 -5.93
C LEU A 63 5.51 -5.59 -6.58
N ALA A 64 5.83 -5.40 -7.86
CA ALA A 64 5.45 -4.20 -8.61
C ALA A 64 3.92 -4.00 -8.66
N ARG A 65 3.15 -5.09 -8.68
CA ARG A 65 1.67 -5.03 -8.57
C ARG A 65 1.24 -4.50 -7.20
N LEU A 66 1.90 -4.95 -6.12
CA LEU A 66 1.65 -4.47 -4.75
C LEU A 66 1.99 -2.98 -4.62
N ASP A 67 3.13 -2.53 -5.15
CA ASP A 67 3.52 -1.10 -5.15
C ASP A 67 2.48 -0.21 -5.82
N ARG A 68 1.95 -0.63 -6.99
CA ARG A 68 0.88 0.11 -7.69
C ARG A 68 -0.41 0.20 -6.87
N ILE A 69 -0.72 -0.86 -6.12
CA ILE A 69 -1.89 -0.88 -5.23
C ILE A 69 -1.66 0.06 -4.05
N GLU A 70 -0.45 0.07 -3.49
CA GLU A 70 -0.07 1.01 -2.44
C GLU A 70 -0.13 2.45 -2.89
N ALA A 71 0.46 2.80 -4.04
CA ALA A 71 0.41 4.16 -4.57
C ALA A 71 -1.04 4.66 -4.74
N ARG A 72 -1.94 3.81 -5.25
CA ARG A 72 -3.37 4.14 -5.37
C ARG A 72 -4.06 4.31 -4.02
N ALA A 73 -3.72 3.48 -3.03
CA ALA A 73 -4.26 3.59 -1.69
C ALA A 73 -3.76 4.85 -0.98
N LEU A 74 -2.47 5.17 -1.13
CA LEU A 74 -1.84 6.39 -0.63
C LEU A 74 -2.50 7.65 -1.20
N ALA A 75 -2.74 7.70 -2.52
CA ALA A 75 -3.44 8.84 -3.13
C ALA A 75 -4.85 9.05 -2.55
N ARG A 76 -5.58 7.96 -2.29
CA ARG A 76 -6.91 8.02 -1.66
C ARG A 76 -6.84 8.47 -0.20
N GLU A 77 -5.88 7.96 0.56
CA GLU A 77 -5.66 8.37 1.94
C GLU A 77 -5.25 9.85 2.01
N ALA A 78 -4.34 10.29 1.14
CA ALA A 78 -3.91 11.67 1.07
C ALA A 78 -5.09 12.61 0.78
N ALA A 79 -5.94 12.27 -0.20
CA ALA A 79 -7.15 13.04 -0.48
C ALA A 79 -8.14 13.07 0.71
N ALA A 80 -8.24 11.99 1.48
CA ALA A 80 -9.12 11.91 2.65
C ALA A 80 -8.58 12.69 3.86
N VAL A 81 -7.27 12.69 4.07
CA VAL A 81 -6.62 13.36 5.21
C VAL A 81 -6.48 14.85 4.94
N TRP A 82 -5.93 15.20 3.77
CA TRP A 82 -5.50 16.55 3.41
C TRP A 82 -6.48 17.28 2.46
N GLY A 83 -7.45 16.58 1.87
CA GLY A 83 -8.40 17.16 0.92
C GLY A 83 -7.88 17.21 -0.52
N ARG A 84 -8.68 17.78 -1.44
CA ARG A 84 -8.35 17.89 -2.89
C ARG A 84 -7.15 18.78 -3.20
N GLY A 85 -6.68 19.58 -2.24
CA GLY A 85 -5.54 20.49 -2.40
C GLY A 85 -4.18 19.88 -2.10
N TYR A 86 -4.10 18.58 -1.75
CA TYR A 86 -2.81 17.93 -1.54
C TYR A 86 -2.09 17.73 -2.87
N PRO A 87 -0.87 18.29 -3.05
CA PRO A 87 -0.06 17.99 -4.21
C PRO A 87 0.39 16.53 -4.09
N THR A 88 -0.35 15.62 -4.73
CA THR A 88 0.17 14.27 -4.95
C THR A 88 1.38 14.44 -5.82
N VAL A 89 2.57 14.06 -5.33
CA VAL A 89 3.82 14.13 -6.09
C VAL A 89 3.58 13.40 -7.42
N GLY A 90 3.47 14.17 -8.50
CA GLY A 90 2.84 13.71 -9.75
C GLY A 90 2.19 14.81 -10.58
N SER A 91 1.85 15.96 -10.01
CA SER A 91 1.33 17.13 -10.75
C SER A 91 2.35 18.26 -10.98
N ALA A 92 3.64 17.95 -10.94
CA ALA A 92 4.71 18.92 -11.26
C ALA A 92 5.91 18.19 -11.90
N ARG A 93 5.66 17.53 -13.02
CA ARG A 93 6.61 17.54 -14.14
C ARG A 93 5.95 18.36 -15.22
N ASP A 94 5.88 19.67 -14.97
CA ASP A 94 5.80 20.62 -16.07
C ASP A 94 7.24 21.01 -16.39
N ASP A 95 7.55 20.75 -17.64
CA ASP A 95 8.81 20.95 -18.32
C ASP A 95 8.86 22.43 -18.72
N SER A 96 9.84 23.19 -18.24
CA SER A 96 10.20 24.49 -18.83
C SER A 96 11.60 24.89 -18.36
N GLN A 97 12.59 24.42 -19.12
CA GLN A 97 13.63 25.25 -19.72
C GLN A 97 14.04 26.54 -18.97
N MET A 98 15.25 26.54 -18.42
CA MET A 98 16.27 27.57 -18.64
C MET A 98 17.63 26.92 -18.73
#